data_AF-A0AAJ5VPU2-F1
#
_entry.id   AF-A0AAJ5VPU2-F1
#
_cell.length_a   1.000
_cell.length_b   1.000
_cell.length_c   1.000
_cell.angle_alpha   90.00
_cell.angle_beta   90.00
_cell.angle_gamma   90.00
#
_symmetry.space_group_name_H-M   'P 1'
#
loop_
_entity.id
_entity.type
_entity.pdbx_description
1 polymer ?
#
loop_
_entity_poly.entity_id
_entity_poly.type
_entity_poly.pdbx_seq_one_letter_code
_entity_poly.pdbx_strand_id
1 'polypeptide(L)' 'MTQETLAERTGLDRKTIVRTESGTHSTLLDHLLLITRALGRSLADLIS' A
#
# COMPACT_ATOMS: atom_id res chain seq x y z
N MET A 1 3.98 -10.80 3.33
CA MET A 1 5.22 -10.00 3.16
C MET A 1 5.35 -9.04 4.33
N THR A 2 6.55 -8.53 4.63
CA THR A 2 6.71 -7.50 5.67
C THR A 2 6.46 -6.10 5.08
N GLN A 3 6.23 -5.12 5.95
CA GLN A 3 6.09 -3.71 5.56
C GLN A 3 7.37 -3.17 4.90
N GLU A 4 8.54 -3.63 5.34
CA GLU A 4 9.84 -3.26 4.75
C GLU A 4 9.97 -3.77 3.32
N THR A 5 9.64 -5.04 3.08
CA THR A 5 9.63 -5.60 1.73
C THR A 5 8.60 -4.92 0.83
N LEU A 6 7.45 -4.51 1.37
CA LEU A 6 6.44 -3.78 0.60
C LEU A 6 6.90 -2.36 0.25
N ALA A 7 7.55 -1.66 1.20
CA ALA A 7 8.17 -0.36 0.98
C ALA A 7 9.22 -0.41 -0.13
N GLU A 8 10.13 -1.40 -0.08
CA GLU A 8 11.14 -1.61 -1.12
C GLU A 8 10.51 -1.85 -2.51
N ARG A 9 9.45 -2.66 -2.58
CA ARG A 9 8.79 -3.00 -3.86
C ARG A 9 7.96 -1.87 -4.45
N THR A 10 7.54 -0.91 -3.64
CA THR A 10 6.69 0.22 -4.06
C THR A 10 7.46 1.54 -4.19
N GLY A 11 8.65 1.64 -3.60
CA GLY A 11 9.38 2.89 -3.44
C GLY A 11 8.77 3.84 -2.41
N LEU A 12 7.76 3.39 -1.65
CA LEU A 12 7.12 4.18 -0.60
C LEU A 12 7.89 4.04 0.71
N ASP A 13 7.86 5.09 1.54
CA ASP A 13 8.39 5.00 2.91
C ASP A 13 7.58 4.02 3.76
N ARG A 14 8.25 3.30 4.66
CA ARG A 14 7.61 2.32 5.56
C ARG A 14 6.47 2.94 6.37
N LYS A 15 6.58 4.21 6.81
CA LYS A 15 5.50 4.91 7.53
C LYS A 15 4.28 5.14 6.64
N THR A 16 4.49 5.34 5.34
CA THR A 16 3.38 5.47 4.39
C THR A 16 2.62 4.15 4.29
N ILE A 17 3.32 3.02 4.18
CA ILE A 17 2.71 1.68 4.20
C ILE A 17 1.91 1.47 5.49
N VAL A 18 2.53 1.71 6.66
CA VAL A 18 1.86 1.56 7.97
C VAL A 18 0.59 2.42 8.07
N ARG A 19 0.66 3.67 7.60
CA ARG A 19 -0.49 4.59 7.63
C ARG A 19 -1.61 4.10 6.72
N THR A 20 -1.28 3.63 5.52
CA THR A 20 -2.24 3.06 4.58
C THR A 20 -2.91 1.82 5.14
N GLU A 21 -2.15 0.89 5.72
CA GLU A 21 -2.70 -0.31 6.36
C GLU A 21 -3.61 0.02 7.56
N SER A 22 -3.25 1.06 8.33
CA SER A 22 -4.05 1.46 9.50
C SER A 22 -5.41 2.07 9.14
N GLY A 23 -5.61 2.52 7.89
CA GLY A 23 -6.83 3.21 7.45
C GLY A 23 -7.12 4.54 8.16
N THR A 24 -6.24 5.01 9.04
CA THR A 24 -6.47 6.21 9.88
C THR A 24 -6.31 7.53 9.11
N HIS A 25 -5.84 7.48 7.87
CA HIS A 25 -5.58 8.64 7.03
C HIS A 25 -6.07 8.39 5.60
N SER A 26 -6.59 9.45 4.96
CA SER A 26 -6.87 9.40 3.53
C SER A 26 -5.56 9.13 2.77
N THR A 27 -5.50 7.98 2.11
CA THR A 27 -4.35 7.57 1.30
C THR A 27 -4.59 7.98 -0.15
N LEU A 28 -3.56 8.52 -0.80
CA LEU A 28 -3.63 8.87 -2.22
C LEU A 28 -3.91 7.61 -3.06
N LEU A 29 -4.81 7.74 -4.04
CA LEU A 29 -5.15 6.65 -4.96
C LEU A 29 -3.90 6.06 -5.64
N ASP A 30 -2.94 6.90 -6.00
CA ASP A 30 -1.68 6.46 -6.61
C ASP A 30 -0.88 5.51 -5.71
N HIS A 31 -0.86 5.76 -4.39
CA HIS A 31 -0.19 4.86 -3.44
C HIS A 31 -0.92 3.52 -3.36
N LEU A 32 -2.25 3.52 -3.38
CA LEU A 32 -3.04 2.29 -3.42
C LEU A 32 -2.77 1.50 -4.71
N LEU A 33 -2.61 2.18 -5.85
CA LEU A 33 -2.25 1.53 -7.11
C LEU A 33 -0.84 0.92 -7.08
N LEU A 34 0.14 1.59 -6.47
CA LEU A 34 1.48 1.03 -6.29
C LEU A 34 1.45 -0.21 -5.39
N ILE A 35 0.71 -0.14 -4.28
CA ILE A 35 0.58 -1.22 -3.30
C ILE A 35 -0.12 -2.44 -3.91
N THR A 36 -1.25 -2.25 -4.60
CA THR A 36 -1.99 -3.31 -5.30
C THR A 36 -1.14 -4.00 -6.35
N ARG A 37 -0.40 -3.24 -7.16
CA ARG A 37 0.56 -3.76 -8.13
C ARG A 37 1.67 -4.58 -7.46
N ALA A 38 2.25 -4.09 -6.36
CA ALA A 38 3.27 -4.83 -5.63
C ALA A 38 2.72 -6.12 -4.99
N LEU A 39 1.45 -6.11 -4.58
CA LEU A 39 0.74 -7.27 -4.05
C LEU A 39 0.27 -8.25 -5.14
N GLY A 40 0.28 -7.85 -6.41
CA GLY A 40 -0.32 -8.63 -7.50
C GLY A 40 -1.85 -8.75 -7.37
N ARG A 41 -2.48 -7.75 -6.75
CA ARG A 41 -3.93 -7.70 -6.45
C ARG A 41 -4.58 -6.56 -7.23
N SER A 42 -5.89 -6.65 -7.38
CA SER A 42 -6.68 -5.54 -7.92
C SER A 42 -6.96 -4.50 -6.82
N LEU A 43 -7.27 -3.26 -7.21
CA LEU A 43 -7.72 -2.26 -6.24
C LEU A 43 -9.02 -2.67 -5.55
N ALA A 44 -9.89 -3.41 -6.26
CA ALA A 44 -11.14 -3.92 -5.71
C ALA A 44 -10.92 -4.82 -4.48
N ASP A 45 -9.80 -5.56 -4.43
CA ASP A 45 -9.44 -6.41 -3.29
C ASP A 45 -9.09 -5.62 -2.01
N LEU A 46 -8.89 -4.29 -2.10
CA LEU A 46 -8.52 -3.42 -0.98
C LEU A 46 -9.67 -2.58 -0.42
N ILE A 47 -10.82 -2.54 -1.11
CA ILE A 47 -11.99 -1.72 -0.74
C ILE A 47 -13.21 -2.58 -0.33
N SER A 48 -13.05 -3.91 -0.31
CA SER A 48 -14.06 -4.89 0.09
C SER A 48 -14.04 -5.21 1.57
#